data_AF-A0A814C6C4-F1
#
_entry.id   AF-A0A814C6C4-F1
#
_cell.length_a   1.000
_cell.length_b   1.000
_cell.length_c   1.000
_cell.angle_alpha   90.00
_cell.angle_beta   90.00
_cell.angle_gamma   90.00
#
_symmetry.space_group_name_H-M   'P 1'
#
loop_
_entity.id
_entity.type
_entity.pdbx_description
1 polymer ?
#
loop_
_entity_poly.entity_id
_entity_poly.type
_entity_poly.pdbx_seq_one_letter_code
_entity_poly.pdbx_strand_id
1 'polypeptide(L)'
;MTQFCLLFYILLIIIINNSTANTSLRTQLGVIYGRQTQYSTEYLGIQYAKVIRWKPPIDLGMEMFPNGSFQATSFGPCCPQPKTSAYIPKQNEQCLYLNIFKPIMPSNHSLLPVLVWIHGGAHNHGCSSQRS
;
A
#
# COMPACT_ATOMS: atom_id res chain seq x y z
N MET A 1 14.97 -34.20 29.83
CA MET A 1 14.39 -32.87 30.12
C MET A 1 14.60 -31.85 29.00
N THR A 2 15.53 -32.06 28.07
CA THR A 2 15.81 -31.15 26.93
C THR A 2 14.83 -31.29 25.75
N GLN A 3 14.19 -32.45 25.59
CA GLN A 3 13.29 -32.75 24.47
C GLN A 3 11.91 -32.06 24.57
N PHE A 4 11.43 -31.79 25.79
CA PHE A 4 10.18 -31.07 26.03
C PHE A 4 10.32 -29.55 25.77
N CYS A 5 11.50 -28.96 26.00
CA CYS A 5 11.76 -27.54 25.67
C CYS A 5 11.77 -27.27 24.16
N LEU A 6 12.31 -28.18 23.35
CA LEU A 6 12.35 -28.04 21.89
C LEU A 6 10.96 -28.09 21.25
N LEU A 7 10.06 -28.93 21.77
CA LEU A 7 8.68 -29.02 21.30
C LEU A 7 7.87 -27.76 21.64
N PHE A 8 8.09 -27.17 22.82
CA PHE A 8 7.47 -25.88 23.20
C PHE A 8 7.98 -24.73 22.32
N TYR A 9 9.27 -24.73 21.98
CA TYR A 9 9.88 -23.71 21.11
C TYR A 9 9.36 -23.81 19.66
N ILE A 10 9.19 -25.02 19.13
CA ILE A 10 8.60 -25.24 17.80
C ILE A 10 7.10 -24.89 17.78
N LEU A 11 6.35 -25.19 18.85
CA LEU A 11 4.95 -24.76 18.98
C LEU A 11 4.82 -23.23 19.03
N LEU A 12 5.75 -22.52 19.69
CA LEU A 12 5.76 -21.06 19.75
C LEU A 12 6.04 -20.41 18.38
N ILE A 13 6.86 -21.03 17.53
CA ILE A 13 7.15 -20.53 16.17
C ILE A 13 5.93 -20.68 15.25
N ILE A 14 5.11 -21.72 15.43
CA ILE A 14 3.92 -21.96 14.58
C ILE A 14 2.79 -20.95 14.88
N ILE A 15 2.72 -20.40 16.10
CA ILE A 15 1.62 -19.51 16.53
C ILE A 15 1.77 -18.05 16.04
N ILE A 16 2.92 -17.64 15.47
CA ILE A 16 3.15 -16.25 15.02
C ILE A 16 3.12 -16.11 13.48
N ASN A 17 2.33 -16.90 12.79
CA ASN A 17 2.04 -16.63 11.38
C ASN A 17 0.87 -15.63 11.29
N ASN A 18 1.18 -14.34 11.37
CA ASN A 18 0.28 -13.32 10.82
C ASN A 18 0.19 -13.55 9.31
N SER A 19 -0.77 -14.35 8.86
CA SER A 19 -0.96 -14.67 7.45
C SER A 19 -1.51 -13.45 6.72
N THR A 20 -0.63 -12.69 6.06
CA THR A 20 -1.08 -11.80 4.98
C THR A 20 -1.58 -12.65 3.83
N ALA A 21 -2.90 -12.70 3.64
CA ALA A 21 -3.50 -13.41 2.51
C ALA A 21 -3.51 -12.49 1.28
N ASN A 22 -3.16 -13.03 0.11
CA ASN A 22 -3.29 -12.28 -1.14
C ASN A 22 -4.79 -12.17 -1.51
N THR A 23 -5.20 -11.02 -2.02
CA THR A 23 -6.57 -10.79 -2.50
C THR A 23 -6.55 -10.12 -3.87
N SER A 24 -7.65 -10.20 -4.62
CA SER A 24 -7.76 -9.56 -5.93
C SER A 24 -9.13 -8.90 -6.11
N LEU A 25 -9.15 -7.79 -6.84
CA LEU A 25 -10.37 -7.04 -7.18
C LEU A 25 -10.36 -6.71 -8.67
N ARG A 26 -11.48 -6.94 -9.35
CA ARG A 26 -11.65 -6.55 -10.75
C ARG A 26 -12.16 -5.11 -10.83
N THR A 27 -11.49 -4.30 -11.64
CA THR A 27 -11.86 -2.91 -11.93
C THR A 27 -12.04 -2.72 -13.43
N GLN A 28 -12.46 -1.53 -13.86
CA GLN A 28 -12.54 -1.17 -15.29
C GLN A 28 -11.16 -1.14 -15.96
N LEU A 29 -10.09 -0.86 -15.20
CA LEU A 29 -8.71 -0.79 -15.70
C LEU A 29 -8.02 -2.16 -15.75
N GLY A 30 -8.59 -3.17 -15.08
CA GLY A 30 -7.99 -4.49 -14.95
C GLY A 30 -8.09 -5.07 -13.53
N VAL A 31 -7.32 -6.12 -13.26
CA VAL A 31 -7.29 -6.80 -11.96
C VAL A 31 -6.22 -6.20 -11.07
N ILE A 32 -6.61 -5.71 -9.89
CA ILE A 32 -5.66 -5.25 -8.88
C ILE A 32 -5.49 -6.33 -7.80
N TYR A 33 -4.24 -6.72 -7.56
CA TYR A 33 -3.87 -7.67 -6.52
C TYR A 33 -3.40 -6.91 -5.28
N GLY A 34 -4.08 -7.13 -4.16
CA GLY A 34 -3.75 -6.51 -2.87
C GLY A 34 -3.38 -7.57 -1.84
N ARG A 35 -3.25 -7.12 -0.61
CA ARG A 35 -3.02 -7.98 0.55
C ARG A 35 -4.10 -7.76 1.60
N GLN A 36 -4.43 -8.81 2.34
CA GLN A 36 -5.36 -8.75 3.46
C GLN A 36 -4.58 -8.98 4.75
N THR A 37 -4.77 -8.09 5.70
CA THR A 37 -4.26 -8.18 7.08
C THR A 37 -5.36 -8.71 7.99
N GLN A 38 -5.14 -8.72 9.31
CA GLN A 38 -6.20 -9.00 10.28
C GLN A 38 -7.26 -7.89 10.38
N TYR A 39 -6.97 -6.67 9.90
CA TYR A 39 -7.83 -5.48 10.06
C TYR A 39 -8.39 -4.95 8.75
N SER A 40 -7.63 -5.09 7.66
CA SER A 40 -7.90 -4.40 6.41
C SER A 40 -7.51 -5.22 5.19
N THR A 41 -8.21 -4.99 4.09
CA THR A 41 -7.71 -5.21 2.74
C THR A 41 -6.97 -3.96 2.27
N GLU A 42 -5.74 -4.13 1.79
CA GLU A 42 -4.83 -3.06 1.41
C GLU A 42 -4.43 -3.18 -0.06
N TYR A 43 -4.51 -2.06 -0.78
CA TYR A 43 -3.97 -1.90 -2.13
C TYR A 43 -3.00 -0.72 -2.11
N LEU A 44 -1.70 -1.00 -2.21
CA LEU A 44 -0.62 -0.04 -1.99
C LEU A 44 0.10 0.29 -3.30
N GLY A 45 0.68 1.49 -3.36
CA GLY A 45 1.57 1.89 -4.46
C GLY A 45 0.86 1.96 -5.81
N ILE A 46 -0.41 2.36 -5.85
CA ILE A 46 -1.15 2.56 -7.11
C ILE A 46 -0.73 3.90 -7.70
N GLN A 47 -0.11 3.88 -8.88
CA GLN A 47 0.26 5.10 -9.58
C GLN A 47 -1.01 5.77 -10.14
N TYR A 48 -1.30 7.01 -9.74
CA TYR A 48 -2.52 7.70 -10.18
C TYR A 48 -2.27 8.72 -11.29
N ALA A 49 -1.01 9.07 -11.56
CA ALA A 49 -0.64 9.97 -12.65
C ALA A 49 0.82 9.82 -13.09
N LYS A 50 1.10 10.26 -14.31
CA LYS A 50 2.46 10.37 -14.86
C LYS A 50 3.03 11.75 -14.56
N VAL A 51 4.29 11.78 -14.12
CA VAL A 51 5.02 13.03 -13.87
C VAL A 51 5.82 13.43 -15.10
N ILE A 52 5.64 14.67 -15.52
CA ILE A 52 6.56 15.39 -16.40
C ILE A 52 6.97 16.67 -15.67
N ARG A 53 8.28 16.94 -15.63
CA ARG A 53 8.80 18.06 -14.87
C ARG A 53 8.18 19.38 -15.33
N TRP A 54 7.72 20.19 -14.37
CA TRP A 54 7.11 21.50 -14.59
C TRP A 54 5.87 21.51 -15.47
N LYS A 55 5.15 20.38 -15.54
CA LYS A 55 3.86 20.27 -16.20
C LYS A 55 2.82 19.70 -15.26
N PRO A 56 1.52 19.96 -15.51
CA PRO A 56 0.45 19.27 -14.81
C PRO A 56 0.59 17.74 -14.91
N PRO A 57 0.12 16.99 -13.88
CA PRO A 57 0.09 15.53 -13.93
C PRO A 57 -0.78 15.05 -15.09
N ILE A 58 -0.36 13.96 -15.75
CA ILE A 58 -1.08 13.37 -16.87
C ILE A 58 -1.80 12.12 -16.39
N ASP A 59 -3.08 11.99 -16.74
CA ASP A 59 -3.87 10.78 -16.49
C ASP A 59 -3.25 9.58 -17.21
N LEU A 60 -3.12 8.46 -16.49
CA LEU A 60 -2.58 7.22 -17.01
C LEU A 60 -3.63 6.40 -17.78
N GLY A 61 -4.92 6.56 -17.48
CA GLY A 61 -5.98 5.73 -18.06
C GLY A 61 -5.64 4.23 -17.99
N MET A 62 -5.66 3.56 -19.15
CA MET A 62 -5.34 2.13 -19.26
C MET A 62 -3.86 1.79 -19.00
N GLU A 63 -2.95 2.76 -19.05
CA GLU A 63 -1.53 2.55 -18.71
C GLU A 63 -1.33 2.33 -17.21
N MET A 64 -2.33 2.63 -16.37
CA MET A 64 -2.26 2.43 -14.92
C MET A 64 -1.98 0.97 -14.58
N PHE A 65 -2.65 0.03 -15.24
CA PHE A 65 -2.47 -1.42 -15.07
C PHE A 65 -1.91 -2.02 -16.36
N PRO A 66 -0.59 -1.92 -16.59
CA PRO A 66 0.02 -2.49 -17.77
C PRO A 66 -0.26 -3.99 -17.82
N ASN A 67 -0.76 -4.47 -18.96
CA ASN A 67 -1.22 -5.86 -19.16
C ASN A 67 -2.55 -6.21 -18.45
N GLY A 68 -3.35 -5.21 -18.08
CA GLY A 68 -4.67 -5.43 -17.47
C GLY A 68 -4.60 -5.97 -16.04
N SER A 69 -3.44 -5.87 -15.38
CA SER A 69 -3.31 -6.18 -13.97
C SER A 69 -2.22 -5.39 -13.25
N PHE A 70 -2.32 -5.29 -11.92
CA PHE A 70 -1.34 -4.57 -11.09
C PHE A 70 -1.15 -5.20 -9.71
N GLN A 71 0.11 -5.28 -9.26
CA GLN A 71 0.50 -5.81 -7.95
C GLN A 71 0.62 -4.67 -6.93
N ALA A 72 -0.46 -4.44 -6.19
CA ALA A 72 -0.60 -3.36 -5.21
C ALA A 72 -0.28 -3.82 -3.78
N THR A 73 0.87 -4.45 -3.57
CA THR A 73 1.26 -5.05 -2.27
C THR A 73 2.37 -4.27 -1.55
N SER A 74 2.98 -3.29 -2.22
CA SER A 74 4.10 -2.49 -1.73
C SER A 74 3.87 -1.01 -1.98
N PHE A 75 4.36 -0.16 -1.09
CA PHE A 75 4.26 1.29 -1.25
C PHE A 75 5.10 1.82 -2.41
N GLY A 76 4.58 2.87 -3.04
CA GLY A 76 5.35 3.70 -3.97
C GLY A 76 6.37 4.61 -3.24
N PRO A 77 7.34 5.18 -3.98
CA PRO A 77 8.32 6.10 -3.43
C PRO A 77 7.69 7.45 -3.03
N CYS A 78 8.34 8.15 -2.11
CA CYS A 78 8.04 9.54 -1.80
C CYS A 78 8.55 10.48 -2.91
N CYS A 79 7.97 11.67 -3.01
CA CYS A 79 8.51 12.70 -3.88
C CYS A 79 9.86 13.21 -3.37
N PRO A 80 10.73 13.73 -4.26
CA PRO A 80 12.01 14.28 -3.88
C PRO A 80 11.82 15.40 -2.85
N GLN A 81 12.47 15.25 -1.70
CA GLN A 81 12.38 16.19 -0.58
C GLN A 81 13.73 16.26 0.16
N PRO A 82 14.06 17.41 0.79
CA PRO A 82 15.30 17.56 1.53
C PRO A 82 15.43 16.51 2.63
N LYS A 83 16.67 16.15 2.96
CA LYS A 83 16.93 15.28 4.12
C LYS A 83 16.45 15.96 5.40
N THR A 84 15.85 15.17 6.28
CA THR A 84 15.45 15.60 7.62
C THR A 84 16.03 14.63 8.66
N SER A 85 15.86 14.94 9.95
CA SER A 85 16.17 13.99 11.03
C SER A 85 15.19 12.80 11.07
N ALA A 86 14.01 12.93 10.48
CA ALA A 86 13.02 11.87 10.39
C ALA A 86 13.37 10.87 9.27
N TYR A 87 12.97 9.62 9.47
CA TYR A 87 13.05 8.62 8.41
C TYR A 87 12.14 9.02 7.24
N ILE A 88 12.72 9.06 6.03
CA ILE A 88 11.99 9.28 4.78
C ILE A 88 12.16 7.99 3.94
N PRO A 89 11.07 7.37 3.48
CA PRO A 89 11.14 6.24 2.56
C PRO A 89 11.89 6.58 1.26
N LYS A 90 12.12 5.56 0.41
CA LYS A 90 12.75 5.73 -0.91
C LYS A 90 12.08 6.87 -1.69
N GLN A 91 12.88 7.74 -2.30
CA GLN A 91 12.40 8.87 -3.10
C GLN A 91 12.58 8.62 -4.61
N ASN A 92 11.71 9.20 -5.43
CA ASN A 92 11.80 9.17 -6.90
C ASN A 92 11.01 10.34 -7.51
N GLU A 93 11.37 10.84 -8.71
CA GLU A 93 10.57 11.86 -9.42
C GLU A 93 9.21 11.32 -9.91
N GLN A 94 9.13 10.03 -10.24
CA GLN A 94 7.85 9.34 -10.41
C GLN A 94 7.34 8.95 -9.02
N CYS A 95 6.56 9.83 -8.38
CA CYS A 95 6.10 9.69 -6.99
C CYS A 95 4.58 9.86 -6.79
N LEU A 96 3.79 10.01 -7.86
CA LEU A 96 2.35 10.19 -7.77
C LEU A 96 1.64 8.85 -7.52
N TYR A 97 1.73 8.39 -6.28
CA TYR A 97 1.18 7.13 -5.80
C TYR A 97 0.17 7.33 -4.67
N LEU A 98 -0.89 6.53 -4.69
CA LEU A 98 -1.89 6.45 -3.63
C LEU A 98 -1.96 5.02 -3.06
N ASN A 99 -2.61 4.92 -1.90
CA ASN A 99 -2.85 3.67 -1.20
C ASN A 99 -4.32 3.63 -0.77
N ILE A 100 -4.94 2.45 -0.81
CA ILE A 100 -6.34 2.22 -0.43
C ILE A 100 -6.36 1.21 0.70
N PHE A 101 -7.07 1.54 1.77
CA PHE A 101 -7.30 0.67 2.92
C PHE A 101 -8.81 0.49 3.09
N LYS A 102 -9.27 -0.76 3.06
CA LYS A 102 -10.67 -1.14 3.22
C LYS A 102 -10.80 -2.02 4.47
N PRO A 103 -11.72 -1.75 5.40
CA PRO A 103 -11.92 -2.62 6.56
C PRO A 103 -12.44 -4.00 6.14
N ILE A 104 -12.07 -5.03 6.90
CA ILE A 104 -12.65 -6.37 6.75
C ILE A 104 -14.04 -6.33 7.37
N MET A 105 -15.06 -6.40 6.52
CA MET A 105 -16.46 -6.36 6.95
C MET A 105 -17.13 -7.70 6.63
N PRO A 106 -17.88 -8.30 7.58
CA PRO A 106 -18.81 -9.37 7.26
C PRO A 106 -19.85 -8.79 6.29
N SER A 107 -19.94 -9.39 5.11
CA SER A 107 -20.73 -8.94 3.96
C SER A 107 -22.16 -8.58 4.35
N ASN A 108 -22.56 -7.32 4.14
CA ASN A 108 -23.96 -6.86 4.02
C ASN A 108 -24.13 -5.42 3.50
N HIS A 109 -23.06 -4.62 3.37
CA HIS A 109 -23.15 -3.24 2.87
C HIS A 109 -22.39 -3.10 1.55
N SER A 110 -23.06 -2.60 0.52
CA SER A 110 -22.54 -2.49 -0.85
C SER A 110 -21.67 -1.27 -1.10
N LEU A 111 -21.74 -0.23 -0.25
CA LEU A 111 -20.93 0.99 -0.35
C LEU A 111 -20.48 1.45 1.04
N LEU A 112 -19.23 1.91 1.14
CA LEU A 112 -18.64 2.48 2.35
C LEU A 112 -18.32 3.97 2.10
N PRO A 113 -18.39 4.84 3.14
CA PRO A 113 -17.83 6.18 3.05
C PRO A 113 -16.34 6.14 2.68
N VAL A 114 -15.92 7.07 1.82
CA VAL A 114 -14.52 7.20 1.40
C VAL A 114 -13.87 8.38 2.13
N LEU A 115 -12.85 8.09 2.93
CA LEU A 115 -11.99 9.10 3.53
C LEU A 115 -10.73 9.27 2.68
N VAL A 116 -10.43 10.50 2.28
CA VAL A 116 -9.20 10.85 1.56
C VAL A 116 -8.28 11.60 2.50
N TRP A 117 -7.14 11.00 2.83
CA TRP A 117 -6.12 11.63 3.66
C TRP A 117 -5.05 12.31 2.79
N ILE A 118 -4.78 13.58 3.09
CA ILE A 118 -3.72 14.37 2.47
C ILE A 118 -2.67 14.63 3.54
N HIS A 119 -1.45 14.14 3.33
CA HIS A 119 -0.38 14.30 4.31
C HIS A 119 0.02 15.78 4.48
N GLY A 120 0.51 16.12 5.66
CA GLY A 120 1.10 17.44 5.94
C GLY A 120 2.55 17.55 5.44
N GLY A 121 3.30 18.48 6.04
CA GLY A 121 4.72 18.69 5.73
C GLY A 121 5.00 19.96 4.94
N ALA A 122 4.22 21.02 5.14
CA ALA A 122 4.49 22.39 4.67
C ALA A 122 4.85 22.53 3.18
N HIS A 123 4.35 21.63 2.34
CA HIS A 123 4.65 21.53 0.90
C HIS A 123 6.12 21.23 0.55
N ASN A 124 6.96 20.88 1.51
CA ASN A 124 8.36 20.54 1.29
C ASN A 124 8.78 19.16 1.82
N HIS A 125 7.92 18.49 2.60
CA HIS A 125 8.13 17.15 3.14
C HIS A 125 6.82 16.35 3.18
N GLY A 126 6.95 15.04 3.44
CA GLY A 126 5.84 14.11 3.62
C GLY A 126 5.57 13.24 2.40
N CYS A 127 4.86 12.13 2.63
CA CYS A 127 4.39 11.21 1.61
C CYS A 127 3.39 10.21 2.19
N SER A 128 2.60 9.57 1.32
CA SER A 128 1.58 8.58 1.70
C SER A 128 2.15 7.23 2.18
N SER A 129 3.45 7.01 2.00
CA SER A 129 4.17 5.80 2.43
C SER A 129 4.99 6.00 3.71
N GLN A 130 5.02 7.22 4.26
CA GLN A 130 5.63 7.49 5.55
C GLN A 130 4.68 7.01 6.66
N ARG A 131 5.07 5.93 7.33
CA ARG A 131 4.35 5.44 8.51
C ARG A 131 4.82 6.25 9.73
N SER A 132 3.86 6.84 10.44
CA SER A 132 4.06 7.47 11.76
C SER A 132 4.30 6.41 12.83
#